data_AF-K2NPF7-F1
#
_entry.id   AF-K2NPF7-F1
#
_cell.length_a   1.000
_cell.length_b   1.000
_cell.length_c   1.000
_cell.angle_alpha   90.00
_cell.angle_beta   90.00
_cell.angle_gamma   90.00
#
_symmetry.space_group_name_H-M   'P 1'
#
loop_
_entity.id
_entity.type
_entity.pdbx_description
1 polymer ?
#
loop_
_entity_poly.entity_id
_entity_poly.type
_entity_poly.pdbx_seq_one_letter_code
_entity_poly.pdbx_strand_id
1 'polypeptide(L)'
;MEVHKFWRKAVPQKRQEVDVSRPTTVVEGSDLYMLVGKYNGNAGADDREGGAVDWGLLLVKGNVSGEEGSKRIQWNENKRLTGTLFEGEPNSLLLLTGGGGSGVKMKDNTLVFPVEATKKKLGQEEEAAGEKTVSLLIHTLDTSKNIKTWTLSKGMSDGGCRVPSVVEWKDKLMMMTACDDGRRRVYEIGDKEESWTEALGTLSRVWGNKHEGDEKSVGSGFITATFGTGDEQKKVMLVTLPVYSKAEDEGEEKKRKEKGELHLWLTDNTHIVDIGPVSGRDEDVAASSLLYKSGGSGTDGKKEELIALYEKKGDGETPSPSLWSVRLTAQLQRVKDVLATWKKVDKQVSQLCPSSAAQVTSAGTACTADKITAGLVGFLSGNFSDDTWRDEYLGVNATVKRGTKEGMPADAAVVTGSSDGVTFRGAWAEW
;
A
#
# COMPACT_ATOMS: atom_id res chain seq x y z
N MET A 1 -10.81 28.19 22.07
CA MET A 1 -9.70 28.30 21.10
C MET A 1 -10.26 29.10 19.92
N GLU A 2 -9.96 30.39 19.87
CA GLU A 2 -10.47 31.31 18.84
C GLU A 2 -9.83 31.00 17.50
N VAL A 3 -10.66 30.77 16.49
CA VAL A 3 -10.22 30.59 15.10
C VAL A 3 -10.31 31.96 14.43
N HIS A 4 -9.16 32.61 14.22
CA HIS A 4 -9.10 33.83 13.42
C HIS A 4 -9.42 33.53 11.95
N LYS A 5 -10.62 33.92 11.49
CA LYS A 5 -10.96 34.03 10.07
C LYS A 5 -10.32 35.28 9.48
N PHE A 6 -9.28 35.12 8.67
CA PHE A 6 -8.80 36.18 7.78
C PHE A 6 -9.38 35.96 6.38
N TRP A 7 -10.36 36.79 5.98
CA TRP A 7 -10.69 37.02 4.58
C TRP A 7 -10.68 38.53 4.33
N ARG A 8 -9.62 39.05 3.69
CA ARG A 8 -9.68 40.35 3.02
C ARG A 8 -10.35 40.14 1.67
N LYS A 9 -11.46 40.84 1.43
CA LYS A 9 -12.09 40.96 0.10
C LYS A 9 -11.09 41.63 -0.85
N ALA A 10 -10.74 40.94 -1.94
CA ALA A 10 -10.07 41.52 -3.10
C ALA A 10 -11.00 41.50 -4.31
N VAL A 11 -10.97 42.60 -5.07
CA VAL A 11 -11.74 42.95 -6.29
C VAL A 11 -11.72 41.83 -7.36
N PRO A 12 -12.79 41.64 -8.16
CA PRO A 12 -12.88 40.50 -9.08
C PRO A 12 -12.03 40.75 -10.35
N GLN A 13 -10.81 40.23 -10.37
CA GLN A 13 -10.16 39.82 -11.62
C GLN A 13 -10.71 38.45 -12.00
N LYS A 14 -11.00 38.21 -13.30
CA LYS A 14 -11.27 36.87 -13.85
C LYS A 14 -10.12 35.96 -13.40
N ARG A 15 -10.36 35.12 -12.40
CA ARG A 15 -9.37 34.14 -11.92
C ARG A 15 -9.40 32.99 -12.90
N GLN A 16 -8.30 32.78 -13.60
CA GLN A 16 -8.07 31.51 -14.29
C GLN A 16 -7.83 30.48 -13.20
N GLU A 17 -8.78 29.57 -13.02
CA GLU A 17 -8.70 28.51 -12.03
C GLU A 17 -7.83 27.39 -12.61
N VAL A 18 -6.70 27.14 -11.95
CA VAL A 18 -5.80 26.03 -12.30
C VAL A 18 -6.08 24.94 -11.30
N ASP A 19 -6.60 23.81 -11.78
CA ASP A 19 -6.80 22.65 -10.94
C ASP A 19 -5.51 21.81 -10.90
N VAL A 20 -5.11 21.44 -9.69
CA VAL A 20 -3.94 20.60 -9.44
C VAL A 20 -4.37 19.37 -8.66
N SER A 21 -4.05 18.20 -9.16
CA SER A 21 -4.55 16.95 -8.60
C SER A 21 -3.42 15.97 -8.28
N ARG A 22 -3.74 15.06 -7.35
CA ARG A 22 -2.92 13.93 -6.93
C ARG A 22 -1.43 14.28 -6.68
N PRO A 23 -1.15 15.17 -5.70
CA PRO A 23 0.23 15.41 -5.29
C PRO A 23 0.89 14.11 -4.84
N THR A 24 2.02 13.82 -5.47
CA THR A 24 2.85 12.65 -5.17
C THR A 24 4.23 13.13 -4.76
N THR A 25 4.71 12.75 -3.59
CA THR A 25 5.94 13.34 -3.00
C THR A 25 7.08 12.36 -2.83
N VAL A 26 8.31 12.79 -3.09
CA VAL A 26 9.56 12.07 -2.76
C VAL A 26 10.45 13.00 -1.95
N VAL A 27 11.15 12.44 -0.96
CA VAL A 27 12.06 13.18 -0.07
C VAL A 27 13.49 12.69 -0.26
N GLU A 28 14.42 13.63 -0.43
CA GLU A 28 15.85 13.36 -0.42
C GLU A 28 16.58 14.34 0.51
N GLY A 29 17.03 13.84 1.67
CA GLY A 29 17.66 14.70 2.68
C GLY A 29 16.69 15.81 3.13
N SER A 30 17.05 17.07 2.85
CA SER A 30 16.19 18.24 3.10
C SER A 30 15.33 18.63 1.89
N ASP A 31 15.56 18.04 0.72
CA ASP A 31 14.85 18.39 -0.51
C ASP A 31 13.54 17.58 -0.62
N LEU A 32 12.50 18.29 -1.05
CA LEU A 32 11.15 17.80 -1.26
C LEU A 32 10.81 17.93 -2.74
N TYR A 33 10.50 16.81 -3.39
CA TYR A 33 10.04 16.78 -4.77
C TYR A 33 8.56 16.41 -4.78
N MET A 34 7.74 17.19 -5.49
CA MET A 34 6.30 16.94 -5.60
C MET A 34 5.89 16.97 -7.06
N LEU A 35 5.29 15.86 -7.52
CA LEU A 35 4.68 15.75 -8.83
C LEU A 35 3.17 15.97 -8.70
N VAL A 36 2.61 16.90 -9.48
CA VAL A 36 1.16 17.16 -9.55
C VAL A 36 0.66 17.11 -10.99
N GLY A 37 -0.54 16.58 -11.19
CA GLY A 37 -1.29 16.79 -12.42
C GLY A 37 -1.78 18.24 -12.46
N LYS A 38 -1.69 18.90 -13.62
CA LYS A 38 -2.14 20.27 -13.83
C LYS A 38 -3.20 20.30 -14.93
N TYR A 39 -4.33 20.90 -14.63
CA TYR A 39 -5.47 21.10 -15.52
C TYR A 39 -5.78 22.59 -15.62
N ASN A 40 -5.72 23.16 -16.83
CA ASN A 40 -6.16 24.52 -17.11
C ASN A 40 -7.50 24.46 -17.85
N GLY A 41 -8.62 24.58 -17.12
CA GLY A 41 -9.94 24.77 -17.70
C GLY A 41 -10.33 26.26 -17.68
N ASN A 42 -10.86 26.79 -18.78
CA ASN A 42 -11.57 28.08 -18.71
C ASN A 42 -12.89 27.82 -17.97
N ALA A 43 -12.96 28.20 -16.68
CA ALA A 43 -14.20 28.23 -15.93
C ALA A 43 -15.12 29.34 -16.51
N GLY A 44 -15.93 29.01 -17.53
CA GLY A 44 -16.94 29.91 -18.06
C GLY A 44 -17.56 29.51 -19.40
N ALA A 45 -18.79 28.99 -19.32
CA ALA A 45 -19.86 28.95 -20.33
C ALA A 45 -19.66 28.09 -21.61
N ASP A 46 -20.61 27.16 -21.79
CA ASP A 46 -20.95 26.40 -23.01
C ASP A 46 -19.82 25.60 -23.70
N ASP A 47 -19.59 24.39 -23.18
CA ASP A 47 -18.82 23.32 -23.83
C ASP A 47 -19.55 22.78 -25.08
N ARG A 48 -19.52 23.54 -26.18
CA ARG A 48 -19.88 23.03 -27.52
C ARG A 48 -18.79 23.18 -28.58
N GLU A 49 -17.60 23.65 -28.24
CA GLU A 49 -16.49 23.69 -29.20
C GLU A 49 -15.20 23.16 -28.57
N GLY A 50 -14.56 22.23 -29.28
CA GLY A 50 -13.41 21.47 -28.80
C GLY A 50 -12.15 22.29 -28.64
N GLY A 51 -12.09 23.09 -27.57
CA GLY A 51 -10.85 23.70 -27.09
C GLY A 51 -10.00 22.66 -26.37
N ALA A 52 -8.75 22.50 -26.79
CA ALA A 52 -7.80 21.60 -26.15
C ALA A 52 -7.60 22.00 -24.67
N VAL A 53 -8.04 21.14 -23.74
CA VAL A 53 -7.73 21.28 -22.31
C VAL A 53 -6.21 21.24 -22.16
N ASP A 54 -5.59 22.33 -21.70
CA ASP A 54 -4.14 22.37 -21.46
C ASP A 54 -3.83 21.56 -20.21
N TRP A 55 -3.44 20.31 -20.45
CA TRP A 55 -3.14 19.31 -19.45
C TRP A 55 -1.62 19.04 -19.38
N GLY A 56 -1.09 18.73 -18.19
CA GLY A 56 0.29 18.29 -18.07
C GLY A 56 0.74 17.97 -16.65
N LEU A 57 1.99 17.52 -16.53
CA LEU A 57 2.64 17.27 -15.25
C LEU A 57 3.50 18.45 -14.83
N LEU A 58 3.38 18.84 -13.56
CA LEU A 58 4.21 19.86 -12.94
C LEU A 58 5.01 19.22 -11.80
N LEU A 59 6.33 19.34 -11.88
CA LEU A 59 7.25 19.01 -10.79
C LEU A 59 7.54 20.28 -10.01
N VAL A 60 7.44 20.22 -8.68
CA VAL A 60 7.77 21.30 -7.77
C VAL A 60 8.87 20.83 -6.82
N LYS A 61 9.89 21.65 -6.63
CA LYS A 61 10.99 21.39 -5.69
C LYS A 61 10.93 22.37 -4.52
N GLY A 62 10.93 21.82 -3.32
CA GLY A 62 11.05 22.56 -2.07
C GLY A 62 12.27 22.10 -1.27
N ASN A 63 12.68 22.92 -0.30
CA ASN A 63 13.72 22.60 0.65
C ASN A 63 13.26 22.91 2.07
N VAL A 64 13.52 21.97 2.99
CA VAL A 64 13.30 22.13 4.42
C VAL A 64 14.54 22.77 5.05
N SER A 65 14.36 23.90 5.71
CA SER A 65 15.43 24.60 6.43
C SER A 65 14.97 25.04 7.82
N GLY A 66 15.92 25.46 8.66
CA GLY A 66 15.66 25.93 10.02
C GLY A 66 15.85 24.86 11.10
N GLU A 67 15.93 25.31 12.34
CA GLU A 67 16.15 24.46 13.51
C GLU A 67 14.83 23.94 14.10
N GLU A 68 14.92 23.09 15.12
CA GLU A 68 13.74 22.60 15.83
C GLU A 68 12.92 23.77 16.39
N GLY A 69 11.60 23.79 16.13
CA GLY A 69 10.71 24.91 16.46
C GLY A 69 10.66 26.07 15.45
N SER A 70 11.56 26.11 14.46
CA SER A 70 11.58 27.15 13.40
C SER A 70 11.67 26.59 11.98
N LYS A 71 11.41 25.29 11.81
CA LYS A 71 11.43 24.62 10.51
C LYS A 71 10.47 25.28 9.53
N ARG A 72 10.96 25.53 8.32
CA ARG A 72 10.20 26.10 7.21
C ARG A 72 10.45 25.32 5.93
N ILE A 73 9.45 25.29 5.07
CA ILE A 73 9.56 24.75 3.72
C ILE A 73 9.58 25.93 2.76
N GLN A 74 10.60 26.00 1.93
CA GLN A 74 10.70 26.99 0.86
C GLN A 74 10.54 26.29 -0.48
N TRP A 75 9.51 26.65 -1.23
CA TRP A 75 9.29 26.17 -2.60
C TRP A 75 10.06 27.07 -3.56
N ASN A 76 11.04 26.50 -4.26
CA ASN A 76 12.05 27.26 -4.99
C ASN A 76 11.91 27.13 -6.51
N GLU A 77 11.44 25.97 -6.98
CA GLU A 77 11.44 25.66 -8.41
C GLU A 77 10.14 24.97 -8.80
N ASN A 78 9.65 25.27 -10.00
CA ASN A 78 8.63 24.50 -10.67
C ASN A 78 9.04 24.24 -12.12
N LYS A 79 8.72 23.06 -12.63
CA LYS A 79 9.11 22.62 -13.98
C LYS A 79 7.97 21.82 -14.58
N ARG A 80 7.51 22.22 -15.77
CA ARG A 80 6.59 21.41 -16.56
C ARG A 80 7.35 20.23 -17.13
N LEU A 81 6.90 19.01 -16.84
CA LEU A 81 7.40 17.80 -17.46
C LEU A 81 6.62 17.56 -18.76
N THR A 82 7.03 18.26 -19.82
CA THR A 82 6.49 18.09 -21.18
C THR A 82 7.58 17.71 -22.16
N GLY A 83 7.24 16.90 -23.18
CA GLY A 83 8.08 16.60 -24.35
C GLY A 83 9.27 15.66 -24.11
N THR A 84 9.90 15.70 -22.93
CA THR A 84 11.11 14.91 -22.61
C THR A 84 10.82 13.49 -22.09
N LEU A 85 9.58 13.20 -21.68
CA LEU A 85 9.17 11.88 -21.19
C LEU A 85 8.78 10.91 -22.31
N PHE A 86 8.50 11.42 -23.52
CA PHE A 86 7.80 10.67 -24.58
C PHE A 86 8.62 10.55 -25.88
N GLU A 87 9.94 10.76 -25.84
CA GLU A 87 10.78 10.52 -27.01
C GLU A 87 10.78 9.02 -27.37
N GLY A 88 9.99 8.66 -28.39
CA GLY A 88 9.97 7.31 -28.98
C GLY A 88 8.69 6.49 -28.73
N GLU A 89 7.75 6.93 -27.89
CA GLU A 89 6.47 6.24 -27.71
C GLU A 89 5.32 6.98 -28.40
N PRO A 90 4.45 6.28 -29.15
CA PRO A 90 3.39 6.92 -29.90
C PRO A 90 2.35 7.50 -28.93
N ASN A 91 2.19 8.84 -28.94
CA ASN A 91 1.00 9.72 -28.73
C ASN A 91 -0.30 9.17 -28.10
N SER A 92 -0.28 8.06 -27.37
CA SER A 92 -1.45 7.27 -26.98
C SER A 92 -1.81 7.41 -25.50
N LEU A 93 -0.98 8.08 -24.71
CA LEU A 93 -1.23 8.41 -23.30
C LEU A 93 -1.65 9.88 -23.20
N LEU A 94 -2.96 10.13 -23.27
CA LEU A 94 -3.48 11.51 -23.34
C LEU A 94 -3.66 12.20 -21.99
N LEU A 95 -3.42 11.50 -20.87
CA LEU A 95 -3.51 12.07 -19.52
C LEU A 95 -2.67 11.25 -18.52
N LEU A 96 -1.50 11.75 -18.11
CA LEU A 96 -0.56 11.19 -17.14
C LEU A 96 -0.62 11.90 -15.76
N THR A 97 -1.37 11.44 -14.77
CA THR A 97 -1.42 12.07 -13.45
C THR A 97 -0.47 11.41 -12.45
N GLY A 98 -0.07 12.10 -11.38
CA GLY A 98 0.55 11.45 -10.23
C GLY A 98 -0.35 10.36 -9.64
N GLY A 99 0.23 9.32 -9.04
CA GLY A 99 -0.51 8.27 -8.34
C GLY A 99 -1.20 8.75 -7.06
N GLY A 100 -0.71 9.85 -6.49
CA GLY A 100 -1.07 10.35 -5.16
C GLY A 100 -0.19 9.74 -4.08
N GLY A 101 -0.12 10.39 -2.92
CA GLY A 101 0.64 9.89 -1.78
C GLY A 101 2.15 10.07 -1.94
N SER A 102 2.92 9.00 -1.78
CA SER A 102 4.39 9.05 -1.74
C SER A 102 5.02 8.20 -2.83
N GLY A 103 6.06 8.74 -3.46
CA GLY A 103 7.04 7.97 -4.19
C GLY A 103 8.15 7.46 -3.27
N VAL A 104 9.25 6.98 -3.86
CA VAL A 104 10.38 6.43 -3.11
C VAL A 104 11.72 6.98 -3.61
N LYS A 105 12.66 7.18 -2.67
CA LYS A 105 14.09 7.26 -2.97
C LYS A 105 14.68 5.87 -2.75
N MET A 106 15.24 5.27 -3.80
CA MET A 106 15.91 3.98 -3.73
C MET A 106 17.34 4.12 -3.19
N LYS A 107 17.95 3.00 -2.80
CA LYS A 107 19.33 2.97 -2.25
C LYS A 107 20.39 3.45 -3.25
N ASP A 108 20.17 3.25 -4.53
CA ASP A 108 21.04 3.76 -5.61
C ASP A 108 20.84 5.26 -5.88
N ASN A 109 20.01 5.92 -5.07
CA ASN A 109 19.57 7.32 -5.18
C ASN A 109 18.60 7.60 -6.32
N THR A 110 18.02 6.59 -6.97
CA THR A 110 16.91 6.80 -7.90
C THR A 110 15.72 7.40 -7.16
N LEU A 111 15.19 8.53 -7.66
CA LEU A 111 13.90 9.06 -7.22
C LEU A 111 12.81 8.53 -8.14
N VAL A 112 11.75 7.98 -7.56
CA VAL A 112 10.68 7.30 -8.30
C VAL A 112 9.31 7.85 -7.89
N PHE A 113 8.53 8.26 -8.87
CA PHE A 113 7.12 8.63 -8.73
C PHE A 113 6.22 7.59 -9.37
N PRO A 114 5.24 7.03 -8.64
CA PRO A 114 4.16 6.28 -9.26
C PRO A 114 3.22 7.24 -10.00
N VAL A 115 2.84 6.90 -11.22
CA VAL A 115 1.95 7.71 -12.06
C VAL A 115 0.90 6.84 -12.74
N GLU A 116 -0.18 7.45 -13.14
CA GLU A 116 -1.33 6.82 -13.77
C GLU A 116 -1.55 7.46 -15.15
N ALA A 117 -1.74 6.66 -16.19
CA ALA A 117 -2.03 7.14 -17.53
C ALA A 117 -3.34 6.59 -18.08
N THR A 118 -4.12 7.43 -18.76
CA THR A 118 -5.29 6.99 -19.54
C THR A 118 -4.89 6.80 -21.00
N LYS A 119 -5.11 5.59 -21.53
CA LYS A 119 -4.85 5.25 -22.92
C LYS A 119 -6.04 5.61 -23.80
N LYS A 120 -5.85 6.45 -24.82
CA LYS A 120 -6.88 6.71 -25.85
C LYS A 120 -6.70 5.77 -27.04
N LYS A 121 -7.80 5.35 -27.65
CA LYS A 121 -7.76 4.63 -28.94
C LYS A 121 -7.29 5.57 -30.06
N LEU A 122 -6.27 5.15 -30.80
CA LEU A 122 -5.96 5.67 -32.14
C LEU A 122 -6.57 4.69 -33.15
N GLY A 123 -7.65 5.10 -33.83
CA GLY A 123 -8.34 4.31 -34.85
C GLY A 123 -9.72 3.80 -34.45
N GLN A 124 -10.70 3.98 -35.34
CA GLN A 124 -12.01 3.33 -35.31
C GLN A 124 -11.85 1.85 -35.69
N GLU A 125 -12.86 1.03 -35.34
CA GLU A 125 -12.93 -0.43 -35.53
C GLU A 125 -12.32 -1.28 -34.40
N GLU A 126 -12.87 -1.14 -33.20
CA GLU A 126 -13.17 -2.30 -32.33
C GLU A 126 -14.11 -1.80 -31.21
N GLU A 127 -15.42 -1.92 -31.46
CA GLU A 127 -16.46 -1.72 -30.46
C GLU A 127 -16.38 -2.87 -29.43
N ALA A 128 -15.81 -2.61 -28.24
CA ALA A 128 -16.15 -3.29 -26.97
C ALA A 128 -15.25 -2.92 -25.77
N ALA A 129 -13.97 -2.56 -25.96
CA ALA A 129 -13.10 -2.23 -24.82
C ALA A 129 -12.95 -0.70 -24.65
N GLY A 130 -13.45 -0.14 -23.53
CA GLY A 130 -13.38 1.28 -23.18
C GLY A 130 -11.96 1.83 -22.98
N GLU A 131 -11.85 3.13 -22.72
CA GLU A 131 -10.61 3.78 -22.28
C GLU A 131 -10.10 3.08 -21.01
N LYS A 132 -8.92 2.46 -21.06
CA LYS A 132 -8.33 1.76 -19.91
C LYS A 132 -7.19 2.57 -19.33
N THR A 133 -7.17 2.66 -18.01
CA THR A 133 -6.10 3.29 -17.27
C THR A 133 -5.02 2.28 -16.92
N VAL A 134 -3.76 2.71 -16.97
CA VAL A 134 -2.59 1.93 -16.61
C VAL A 134 -1.75 2.69 -15.60
N SER A 135 -1.01 1.97 -14.79
CA SER A 135 -0.03 2.52 -13.84
C SER A 135 1.39 2.35 -14.38
N LEU A 136 2.20 3.38 -14.18
CA LEU A 136 3.54 3.59 -14.73
C LEU A 136 4.44 4.23 -13.67
N LEU A 137 5.71 4.43 -14.00
CA LEU A 137 6.67 5.15 -13.17
C LEU A 137 7.26 6.34 -13.93
N ILE A 138 7.54 7.41 -13.19
CA ILE A 138 8.48 8.45 -13.61
C ILE A 138 9.65 8.43 -12.66
N HIS A 139 10.86 8.24 -13.18
CA HIS A 139 12.05 8.12 -12.35
C HIS A 139 13.20 9.00 -12.85
N THR A 140 14.19 9.19 -11.99
CA THR A 140 15.46 9.82 -12.34
C THR A 140 16.59 9.29 -11.48
N LEU A 141 17.74 9.08 -12.12
CA LEU A 141 19.04 8.80 -11.49
C LEU A 141 19.92 10.07 -11.42
N ASP A 142 19.41 11.21 -11.91
CA ASP A 142 20.13 12.48 -11.87
C ASP A 142 20.17 13.01 -10.43
N THR A 143 21.33 12.89 -9.81
CA THR A 143 21.61 13.36 -8.44
C THR A 143 22.09 14.81 -8.40
N SER A 144 22.08 15.52 -9.54
CA SER A 144 22.46 16.93 -9.58
C SER A 144 21.42 17.79 -8.85
N LYS A 145 21.87 18.94 -8.33
CA LYS A 145 20.97 19.87 -7.63
C LYS A 145 19.78 20.31 -8.48
N ASN A 146 19.97 20.34 -9.80
CA ASN A 146 19.00 20.81 -10.78
C ASN A 146 18.63 19.67 -11.72
N ILE A 147 17.84 18.70 -11.23
CA ILE A 147 17.42 17.51 -11.97
C ILE A 147 16.81 17.90 -13.33
N LYS A 148 17.52 17.58 -14.41
CA LYS A 148 17.10 18.00 -15.77
C LYS A 148 16.31 16.93 -16.49
N THR A 149 16.56 15.66 -16.20
CA THR A 149 16.00 14.53 -16.94
C THR A 149 15.15 13.67 -16.02
N TRP A 150 13.94 13.37 -16.49
CA TRP A 150 13.03 12.39 -15.91
C TRP A 150 12.65 11.43 -17.02
N THR A 151 12.53 10.16 -16.69
CA THR A 151 12.26 9.09 -17.64
C THR A 151 10.97 8.39 -17.25
N LEU A 152 10.13 8.11 -18.25
CA LEU A 152 8.93 7.29 -18.08
C LEU A 152 9.30 5.81 -18.22
N SER A 153 8.71 4.94 -17.40
CA SER A 153 8.91 3.50 -17.51
C SER A 153 8.42 2.98 -18.87
N LYS A 154 9.16 2.02 -19.46
CA LYS A 154 8.75 1.34 -20.70
C LYS A 154 7.65 0.30 -20.46
N GLY A 155 7.71 -0.38 -19.31
CA GLY A 155 6.66 -1.29 -18.88
C GLY A 155 5.55 -0.57 -18.11
N MET A 156 4.41 -1.23 -17.94
CA MET A 156 3.23 -0.71 -17.26
C MET A 156 2.44 -1.85 -16.60
N SER A 157 1.50 -1.50 -15.73
CA SER A 157 0.53 -2.45 -15.19
C SER A 157 -0.45 -2.96 -16.25
N ASP A 158 -1.25 -3.97 -15.88
CA ASP A 158 -2.43 -4.34 -16.66
C ASP A 158 -3.39 -3.16 -16.79
N GLY A 159 -4.20 -3.18 -17.85
CA GLY A 159 -5.24 -2.18 -18.08
C GLY A 159 -6.38 -2.29 -17.07
N GLY A 160 -6.85 -1.14 -16.61
CA GLY A 160 -7.83 -1.02 -15.53
C GLY A 160 -7.19 -0.92 -14.14
N CYS A 161 -5.89 -0.65 -14.03
CA CYS A 161 -5.18 -0.54 -12.74
C CYS A 161 -4.76 0.89 -12.44
N ARG A 162 -5.16 1.39 -11.26
CA ARG A 162 -5.13 2.78 -10.85
C ARG A 162 -4.53 2.96 -9.45
N VAL A 163 -4.40 4.22 -9.04
CA VAL A 163 -3.93 4.67 -7.70
C VAL A 163 -2.65 3.96 -7.22
N PRO A 164 -1.59 3.93 -8.05
CA PRO A 164 -0.39 3.18 -7.75
C PRO A 164 0.33 3.69 -6.50
N SER A 165 0.82 2.77 -5.67
CA SER A 165 1.70 3.03 -4.53
C SER A 165 2.95 2.18 -4.65
N VAL A 166 4.13 2.74 -4.33
CA VAL A 166 5.42 2.07 -4.57
C VAL A 166 6.29 2.00 -3.34
N VAL A 167 7.08 0.93 -3.25
CA VAL A 167 8.10 0.74 -2.21
C VAL A 167 9.32 0.05 -2.78
N GLU A 168 10.49 0.29 -2.18
CA GLU A 168 11.70 -0.51 -2.45
C GLU A 168 11.75 -1.71 -1.50
N TRP A 169 11.72 -2.92 -2.04
CA TRP A 169 11.81 -4.19 -1.32
C TRP A 169 12.99 -5.03 -1.82
N LYS A 170 13.96 -5.32 -0.92
CA LYS A 170 15.19 -6.09 -1.24
C LYS A 170 15.85 -5.68 -2.57
N ASP A 171 16.11 -4.38 -2.72
CA ASP A 171 16.75 -3.75 -3.89
C ASP A 171 15.94 -3.83 -5.19
N LYS A 172 14.68 -4.26 -5.12
CA LYS A 172 13.70 -4.21 -6.21
C LYS A 172 12.62 -3.19 -5.89
N LEU A 173 12.03 -2.62 -6.93
CA LEU A 173 10.85 -1.79 -6.79
C LEU A 173 9.60 -2.67 -6.83
N MET A 174 8.65 -2.43 -5.94
CA MET A 174 7.33 -3.05 -5.95
C MET A 174 6.26 -1.98 -6.09
N MET A 175 5.29 -2.22 -6.96
CA MET A 175 4.12 -1.36 -7.15
C MET A 175 2.84 -2.10 -6.81
N MET A 176 2.02 -1.52 -5.95
CA MET A 176 0.65 -1.97 -5.70
C MET A 176 -0.34 -1.06 -6.42
N THR A 177 -1.29 -1.64 -7.13
CA THR A 177 -2.38 -0.94 -7.83
C THR A 177 -3.73 -1.48 -7.39
N ALA A 178 -4.79 -0.67 -7.46
CA ALA A 178 -6.16 -1.14 -7.38
C ALA A 178 -6.71 -1.30 -8.80
N CYS A 179 -7.33 -2.44 -9.12
CA CYS A 179 -7.77 -2.75 -10.47
C CYS A 179 -9.28 -2.95 -10.58
N ASP A 180 -9.82 -2.77 -11.79
CA ASP A 180 -11.27 -2.81 -12.10
C ASP A 180 -11.95 -4.13 -11.74
N ASP A 181 -11.18 -5.22 -11.69
CA ASP A 181 -11.63 -6.55 -11.26
C ASP A 181 -11.79 -6.68 -9.74
N GLY A 182 -11.74 -5.55 -9.02
CA GLY A 182 -11.84 -5.43 -7.57
C GLY A 182 -10.59 -5.87 -6.83
N ARG A 183 -9.59 -6.45 -7.50
CA ARG A 183 -8.37 -6.95 -6.87
C ARG A 183 -7.29 -5.90 -6.90
N ARG A 184 -6.43 -5.92 -5.88
CA ARG A 184 -5.16 -5.23 -5.94
C ARG A 184 -4.12 -6.11 -6.56
N ARG A 185 -3.42 -5.56 -7.55
CA ARG A 185 -2.29 -6.25 -8.18
C ARG A 185 -1.00 -5.66 -7.68
N VAL A 186 -0.04 -6.53 -7.41
CA VAL A 186 1.29 -6.11 -6.99
C VAL A 186 2.28 -6.58 -8.03
N TYR A 187 3.13 -5.68 -8.51
CA TYR A 187 4.14 -5.95 -9.51
C TYR A 187 5.54 -5.82 -8.90
N GLU A 188 6.39 -6.83 -9.10
CA GLU A 188 7.83 -6.69 -8.97
C GLU A 188 8.39 -6.10 -10.26
N ILE A 189 9.12 -5.00 -10.13
CA ILE A 189 9.67 -4.25 -11.26
C ILE A 189 11.17 -4.52 -11.30
N GLY A 190 11.61 -5.15 -12.38
CA GLY A 190 13.01 -5.53 -12.60
C GLY A 190 13.89 -4.34 -12.97
N ASP A 191 15.18 -4.63 -13.14
CA ASP A 191 16.20 -3.62 -13.43
C ASP A 191 15.79 -2.74 -14.62
N LYS A 192 16.00 -1.42 -14.47
CA LYS A 192 15.66 -0.40 -15.48
C LYS A 192 14.18 -0.39 -15.90
N GLU A 193 13.29 -0.98 -15.11
CA GLU A 193 11.84 -0.95 -15.30
C GLU A 193 11.38 -1.59 -16.62
N GLU A 194 12.24 -2.42 -17.24
CA GLU A 194 11.98 -3.08 -18.52
C GLU A 194 11.10 -4.32 -18.37
N SER A 195 11.03 -4.89 -17.16
CA SER A 195 10.20 -6.05 -16.85
C SER A 195 9.31 -5.79 -15.65
N TRP A 196 8.04 -6.13 -15.80
CA TRP A 196 7.01 -6.03 -14.77
C TRP A 196 6.44 -7.42 -14.58
N THR A 197 6.60 -7.97 -13.38
CA THR A 197 6.11 -9.32 -13.06
C THR A 197 5.06 -9.21 -11.98
N GLU A 198 3.83 -9.66 -12.26
CA GLU A 198 2.80 -9.73 -11.22
C GLU A 198 3.25 -10.72 -10.12
N ALA A 199 3.28 -10.26 -8.88
CA ALA A 199 3.76 -10.97 -7.70
C ALA A 199 2.71 -12.00 -7.20
N LEU A 200 2.31 -12.92 -8.09
CA LEU A 200 1.26 -13.92 -7.84
C LEU A 200 1.60 -14.90 -6.72
N GLY A 201 2.89 -15.12 -6.45
CA GLY A 201 3.35 -16.01 -5.38
C GLY A 201 3.40 -15.35 -4.00
N THR A 202 3.11 -14.05 -3.88
CA THR A 202 3.24 -13.32 -2.61
C THR A 202 2.04 -12.39 -2.35
N LEU A 203 2.04 -11.19 -2.94
CA LEU A 203 1.16 -10.09 -2.53
C LEU A 203 0.06 -9.76 -3.53
N SER A 204 0.21 -10.15 -4.79
CA SER A 204 -0.80 -9.83 -5.80
C SER A 204 -2.09 -10.59 -5.50
N ARG A 205 -3.22 -9.90 -5.64
CA ARG A 205 -4.57 -10.44 -5.46
C ARG A 205 -4.92 -10.87 -4.04
N VAL A 206 -4.05 -10.61 -3.05
CA VAL A 206 -4.33 -10.83 -1.63
C VAL A 206 -5.44 -9.90 -1.14
N TRP A 207 -5.31 -8.61 -1.43
CA TRP A 207 -6.30 -7.62 -1.06
C TRP A 207 -7.25 -7.35 -2.22
N GLY A 208 -8.54 -7.46 -1.96
CA GLY A 208 -9.57 -7.17 -2.95
C GLY A 208 -10.83 -6.63 -2.30
N ASN A 209 -11.64 -5.96 -3.10
CA ASN A 209 -13.00 -5.60 -2.77
C ASN A 209 -13.94 -6.40 -3.71
N LYS A 210 -15.19 -6.58 -3.30
CA LYS A 210 -16.24 -7.19 -4.14
C LYS A 210 -16.83 -6.19 -5.15
N HIS A 211 -16.31 -4.96 -5.18
CA HIS A 211 -16.90 -3.85 -5.92
C HIS A 211 -16.07 -3.58 -7.16
N GLU A 212 -16.54 -4.09 -8.30
CA GLU A 212 -15.88 -3.87 -9.58
C GLU A 212 -16.04 -2.41 -10.08
N GLY A 213 -15.06 -1.96 -10.86
CA GLY A 213 -15.07 -0.65 -11.54
C GLY A 213 -14.23 0.47 -10.88
N ASP A 214 -13.98 1.51 -11.68
CA ASP A 214 -13.03 2.59 -11.39
C ASP A 214 -13.37 3.46 -10.16
N GLU A 215 -14.67 3.70 -9.93
CA GLU A 215 -15.18 4.71 -8.98
C GLU A 215 -14.85 4.41 -7.50
N LYS A 216 -14.27 3.24 -7.20
CA LYS A 216 -14.04 2.76 -5.83
C LYS A 216 -12.58 2.43 -5.53
N SER A 217 -11.67 2.77 -6.44
CA SER A 217 -10.23 2.62 -6.21
C SER A 217 -9.74 3.61 -5.15
N VAL A 218 -9.35 3.09 -3.97
CA VAL A 218 -8.88 3.88 -2.83
C VAL A 218 -7.35 3.98 -2.84
N GLY A 219 -6.78 5.15 -2.68
CA GLY A 219 -5.32 5.29 -2.53
C GLY A 219 -4.81 4.64 -1.24
N SER A 220 -3.71 3.89 -1.32
CA SER A 220 -3.11 3.18 -0.17
C SER A 220 -1.88 3.89 0.38
N GLY A 221 -1.75 3.94 1.71
CA GLY A 221 -0.46 4.15 2.33
C GLY A 221 0.35 2.87 2.21
N PHE A 222 1.49 2.92 1.52
CA PHE A 222 2.35 1.74 1.35
C PHE A 222 3.79 2.15 1.58
N ILE A 223 4.41 1.61 2.63
CA ILE A 223 5.79 1.94 3.01
C ILE A 223 6.57 0.68 3.35
N THR A 224 7.90 0.81 3.35
CA THR A 224 8.76 -0.14 4.06
C THR A 224 9.28 0.46 5.35
N ALA A 225 9.49 -0.41 6.34
CA ALA A 225 10.04 -0.05 7.64
C ALA A 225 11.03 -1.12 8.08
N THR A 226 12.06 -0.72 8.81
CA THR A 226 13.02 -1.63 9.43
C THR A 226 12.87 -1.55 10.94
N PHE A 227 12.69 -2.71 11.56
CA PHE A 227 12.56 -2.85 13.01
C PHE A 227 13.74 -3.65 13.57
N GLY A 228 14.14 -3.37 14.81
CA GLY A 228 15.27 -4.03 15.46
C GLY A 228 16.60 -3.30 15.25
N THR A 229 17.68 -3.90 15.75
CA THR A 229 19.03 -3.32 15.75
C THR A 229 20.08 -4.35 15.37
N GLY A 230 21.12 -3.93 14.64
CA GLY A 230 22.22 -4.82 14.23
C GLY A 230 21.71 -5.99 13.38
N ASP A 231 22.19 -7.19 13.67
CA ASP A 231 21.86 -8.42 12.93
C ASP A 231 20.41 -8.88 13.15
N GLU A 232 19.68 -8.28 14.10
CA GLU A 232 18.28 -8.58 14.37
C GLU A 232 17.30 -7.69 13.58
N GLN A 233 17.82 -6.88 12.65
CA GLN A 233 16.98 -6.02 11.83
C GLN A 233 16.08 -6.82 10.90
N LYS A 234 14.78 -6.54 10.95
CA LYS A 234 13.78 -7.08 10.02
C LYS A 234 13.15 -5.95 9.24
N LYS A 235 13.36 -5.96 7.91
CA LYS A 235 12.66 -5.08 6.97
C LYS A 235 11.28 -5.68 6.69
N VAL A 236 10.25 -4.85 6.74
CA VAL A 236 8.85 -5.22 6.51
C VAL A 236 8.17 -4.17 5.65
N MET A 237 6.99 -4.52 5.15
CA MET A 237 6.06 -3.65 4.47
C MET A 237 4.85 -3.38 5.36
N LEU A 238 4.41 -2.13 5.38
CA LEU A 238 3.19 -1.69 6.06
C LEU A 238 2.25 -1.10 5.01
N VAL A 239 0.99 -1.53 5.04
CA VAL A 239 -0.03 -1.10 4.08
C VAL A 239 -1.29 -0.65 4.81
N THR A 240 -1.87 0.49 4.44
CA THR A 240 -3.22 0.87 4.87
C THR A 240 -4.23 0.66 3.76
N LEU A 241 -5.27 -0.12 4.06
CA LEU A 241 -6.31 -0.49 3.10
C LEU A 241 -7.68 -0.53 3.76
N PRO A 242 -8.75 -0.09 3.08
CA PRO A 242 -10.10 -0.20 3.59
C PRO A 242 -10.55 -1.66 3.63
N VAL A 243 -11.16 -2.05 4.74
CA VAL A 243 -11.89 -3.30 4.93
C VAL A 243 -13.36 -2.96 4.94
N TYR A 244 -14.12 -3.67 4.09
CA TYR A 244 -15.54 -3.45 3.92
C TYR A 244 -16.31 -4.53 4.67
N SER A 245 -17.08 -4.13 5.67
CA SER A 245 -18.00 -5.01 6.37
C SER A 245 -19.30 -5.11 5.58
N LYS A 246 -19.90 -6.31 5.54
CA LYS A 246 -21.25 -6.47 4.98
C LYS A 246 -22.20 -5.60 5.80
N ALA A 247 -22.99 -4.76 5.12
CA ALA A 247 -24.11 -4.11 5.77
C ALA A 247 -25.03 -5.21 6.33
N GLU A 248 -25.31 -5.17 7.63
CA GLU A 248 -26.36 -6.00 8.21
C GLU A 248 -27.67 -5.62 7.52
N ASP A 249 -28.40 -6.62 7.03
CA ASP A 249 -29.74 -6.47 6.46
C ASP A 249 -30.72 -6.04 7.58
N GLU A 250 -30.57 -4.83 8.10
CA GLU A 250 -31.63 -4.16 8.84
C GLU A 250 -32.65 -3.67 7.80
N GLY A 251 -33.92 -4.05 8.02
CA GLY A 251 -35.03 -4.02 7.06
C GLY A 251 -35.30 -2.71 6.31
N GLU A 252 -36.38 -2.72 5.53
CA GLU A 252 -36.70 -1.90 4.34
C GLU A 252 -36.51 -0.36 4.36
N GLU A 253 -35.97 0.26 5.40
CA GLU A 253 -35.72 1.71 5.45
C GLU A 253 -34.34 2.06 6.05
N LYS A 254 -33.27 1.66 5.37
CA LYS A 254 -31.99 2.40 5.15
C LYS A 254 -30.90 1.40 4.75
N LYS A 255 -30.67 1.20 3.46
CA LYS A 255 -29.41 0.63 2.96
C LYS A 255 -28.27 1.54 3.43
N ARG A 256 -27.63 1.23 4.56
CA ARG A 256 -26.37 1.88 4.93
C ARG A 256 -25.40 1.60 3.78
N LYS A 257 -24.87 2.66 3.16
CA LYS A 257 -23.78 2.51 2.19
C LYS A 257 -22.65 1.78 2.91
N GLU A 258 -22.17 0.69 2.34
CA GLU A 258 -21.01 -0.04 2.86
C GLU A 258 -19.82 0.91 2.98
N LYS A 259 -19.29 1.06 4.20
CA LYS A 259 -18.19 1.97 4.51
C LYS A 259 -16.88 1.18 4.57
N GLY A 260 -15.80 1.77 4.07
CA GLY A 260 -14.47 1.18 4.14
C GLY A 260 -13.72 1.63 5.40
N GLU A 261 -13.71 0.80 6.44
CA GLU A 261 -12.92 1.01 7.65
C GLU A 261 -11.43 0.81 7.30
N LEU A 262 -10.59 1.82 7.51
CA LEU A 262 -9.17 1.74 7.18
C LEU A 262 -8.47 0.82 8.18
N HIS A 263 -7.79 -0.21 7.69
CA HIS A 263 -6.97 -1.13 8.49
C HIS A 263 -5.49 -0.98 8.16
N LEU A 264 -4.63 -1.34 9.11
CA LEU A 264 -3.19 -1.48 8.91
C LEU A 264 -2.83 -2.96 8.74
N TRP A 265 -2.10 -3.26 7.67
CA TRP A 265 -1.58 -4.59 7.36
C TRP A 265 -0.05 -4.60 7.48
N LEU A 266 0.48 -5.72 7.97
CA LEU A 266 1.92 -5.99 8.08
C LEU A 266 2.29 -7.19 7.20
N THR A 267 3.38 -7.09 6.46
CA THR A 267 3.94 -8.23 5.72
C THR A 267 5.46 -8.18 5.59
N ASP A 268 6.10 -9.35 5.61
CA ASP A 268 7.50 -9.53 5.23
C ASP A 268 7.67 -10.16 3.83
N ASN A 269 6.66 -10.00 2.96
CA ASN A 269 6.54 -10.64 1.64
C ASN A 269 6.34 -12.17 1.71
N THR A 270 5.99 -12.70 2.88
CA THR A 270 5.62 -14.11 3.07
C THR A 270 4.41 -14.20 4.01
N HIS A 271 4.55 -13.69 5.22
CA HIS A 271 3.47 -13.60 6.19
C HIS A 271 2.68 -12.32 5.98
N ILE A 272 1.36 -12.36 6.20
CA ILE A 272 0.47 -11.21 6.09
C ILE A 272 -0.47 -11.21 7.29
N VAL A 273 -0.48 -10.12 8.04
CA VAL A 273 -1.28 -9.99 9.27
C VAL A 273 -2.05 -8.68 9.26
N ASP A 274 -3.35 -8.74 9.55
CA ASP A 274 -4.16 -7.57 9.88
C ASP A 274 -3.82 -7.10 11.30
N ILE A 275 -3.18 -5.94 11.42
CA ILE A 275 -2.84 -5.33 12.71
C ILE A 275 -4.10 -4.70 13.36
N GLY A 276 -5.09 -4.38 12.53
CA GLY A 276 -6.39 -3.89 12.93
C GLY A 276 -6.69 -2.46 12.46
N PRO A 277 -7.79 -1.90 12.97
CA PRO A 277 -8.34 -0.66 12.44
C PRO A 277 -7.49 0.57 12.78
N VAL A 278 -7.54 1.54 11.88
CA VAL A 278 -6.87 2.85 11.91
C VAL A 278 -7.91 3.98 11.98
N SER A 279 -9.00 3.88 11.21
CA SER A 279 -10.13 4.82 11.27
C SER A 279 -11.21 4.34 12.26
N GLY A 280 -12.22 5.17 12.49
CA GLY A 280 -13.42 4.72 13.19
C GLY A 280 -14.26 3.77 12.32
N ARG A 281 -15.02 2.87 12.97
CA ARG A 281 -15.89 1.88 12.31
C ARG A 281 -16.92 2.47 11.36
N ASP A 282 -17.42 3.66 11.68
CA ASP A 282 -18.46 4.35 10.89
C ASP A 282 -17.86 5.34 9.88
N GLU A 283 -16.56 5.31 9.64
CA GLU A 283 -15.86 6.22 8.73
C GLU A 283 -15.62 5.56 7.39
N ASP A 284 -15.97 6.25 6.31
CA ASP A 284 -15.69 5.78 4.95
C ASP A 284 -14.45 6.50 4.41
N VAL A 285 -13.40 5.74 4.14
CA VAL A 285 -12.08 6.27 3.77
C VAL A 285 -11.89 6.29 2.25
N ALA A 286 -11.41 7.43 1.72
CA ALA A 286 -11.19 7.63 0.28
C ALA A 286 -9.72 7.47 -0.15
N ALA A 287 -8.78 7.79 0.74
CA ALA A 287 -7.35 7.67 0.50
C ALA A 287 -6.59 7.65 1.83
N SER A 288 -5.39 7.09 1.82
CA SER A 288 -4.50 7.08 2.98
C SER A 288 -3.02 7.24 2.60
N SER A 289 -2.22 7.68 3.56
CA SER A 289 -0.76 7.75 3.51
C SER A 289 -0.19 7.35 4.87
N LEU A 290 0.98 6.72 4.86
CA LEU A 290 1.68 6.24 6.05
C LEU A 290 3.04 6.93 6.18
N LEU A 291 3.41 7.26 7.40
CA LEU A 291 4.74 7.71 7.76
C LEU A 291 5.26 6.90 8.94
N TYR A 292 6.34 6.16 8.73
CA TYR A 292 7.13 5.59 9.81
C TYR A 292 8.39 6.42 10.02
N LYS A 293 8.57 6.88 11.26
CA LYS A 293 9.76 7.57 11.70
C LYS A 293 10.52 6.64 12.64
N SER A 294 11.66 6.14 12.19
CA SER A 294 12.54 5.35 13.04
C SER A 294 13.07 6.20 14.20
N GLY A 295 13.27 5.55 15.35
CA GLY A 295 14.03 6.15 16.45
C GLY A 295 15.48 6.34 16.01
N GLY A 296 16.04 7.53 16.21
CA GLY A 296 17.43 7.78 15.85
C GLY A 296 18.38 6.94 16.70
N SER A 297 19.51 6.50 16.14
CA SER A 297 20.54 5.74 16.89
C SER A 297 21.44 6.63 17.79
N GLY A 298 21.05 7.89 18.00
CA GLY A 298 21.78 8.86 18.81
C GLY A 298 21.26 8.98 20.23
N THR A 299 22.00 9.70 21.08
CA THR A 299 21.70 9.99 22.50
C THR A 299 20.39 10.72 22.76
N ASP A 300 19.65 11.12 21.73
CA ASP A 300 18.47 11.99 21.82
C ASP A 300 17.16 11.25 22.14
N GLY A 301 17.18 9.92 22.35
CA GLY A 301 16.02 9.17 22.85
C GLY A 301 14.74 9.30 22.00
N LYS A 302 14.86 9.61 20.70
CA LYS A 302 13.71 9.81 19.81
C LYS A 302 12.93 8.50 19.67
N LYS A 303 11.67 8.53 20.09
CA LYS A 303 10.76 7.38 20.00
C LYS A 303 10.37 7.13 18.56
N GLU A 304 10.27 5.85 18.20
CA GLU A 304 9.66 5.42 16.95
C GLU A 304 8.20 5.88 16.91
N GLU A 305 7.77 6.40 15.76
CA GLU A 305 6.41 6.89 15.56
C GLU A 305 5.87 6.36 14.23
N LEU A 306 4.64 5.84 14.26
CA LEU A 306 3.88 5.48 13.07
C LEU A 306 2.67 6.42 13.01
N ILE A 307 2.49 7.08 11.88
CA ILE A 307 1.42 8.06 11.67
C ILE A 307 0.68 7.67 10.39
N ALA A 308 -0.65 7.67 10.45
CA ALA A 308 -1.50 7.63 9.27
C ALA A 308 -2.10 9.00 9.02
N LEU A 309 -2.17 9.38 7.75
CA LEU A 309 -2.96 10.49 7.26
C LEU A 309 -4.02 9.90 6.32
N TYR A 310 -5.30 10.19 6.54
CA TYR A 310 -6.36 9.64 5.68
C TYR A 310 -7.48 10.63 5.42
N GLU A 311 -8.12 10.46 4.28
CA GLU A 311 -9.28 11.23 3.87
C GLU A 311 -10.56 10.48 4.25
N LYS A 312 -11.39 11.15 5.05
CA LYS A 312 -12.74 10.70 5.40
C LYS A 312 -13.74 11.36 4.47
N LYS A 313 -14.55 10.55 3.78
CA LYS A 313 -15.69 11.05 2.99
C LYS A 313 -16.72 11.66 3.93
N GLY A 314 -17.28 12.81 3.54
CA GLY A 314 -18.37 13.41 4.31
C GLY A 314 -19.66 12.61 4.16
N ASP A 315 -20.56 12.76 5.13
CA ASP A 315 -21.92 12.22 5.07
C ASP A 315 -22.89 13.30 4.52
N GLY A 316 -23.90 12.91 3.72
CA GLY A 316 -24.97 13.81 3.23
C GLY A 316 -24.96 14.11 1.72
N GLU A 317 -25.78 15.08 1.27
CA GLU A 317 -26.00 15.41 -0.16
C GLU A 317 -24.89 16.26 -0.79
N THR A 318 -24.15 17.06 0.00
CA THR A 318 -22.96 17.80 -0.44
C THR A 318 -21.81 17.62 0.54
N PRO A 319 -21.24 16.41 0.63
CA PRO A 319 -20.22 16.11 1.62
C PRO A 319 -18.88 16.75 1.22
N SER A 320 -18.30 17.56 2.10
CA SER A 320 -16.90 17.96 1.98
C SER A 320 -16.01 16.89 2.63
N PRO A 321 -14.99 16.37 1.93
CA PRO A 321 -14.05 15.45 2.55
C PRO A 321 -13.23 16.15 3.64
N SER A 322 -12.76 15.38 4.62
CA SER A 322 -11.91 15.88 5.69
C SER A 322 -10.64 15.04 5.81
N LEU A 323 -9.53 15.69 6.15
CA LEU A 323 -8.22 15.05 6.30
C LEU A 323 -7.89 14.84 7.78
N TRP A 324 -7.60 13.61 8.16
CA TRP A 324 -7.35 13.19 9.53
C TRP A 324 -5.93 12.68 9.69
N SER A 325 -5.27 13.07 10.78
CA SER A 325 -3.95 12.54 11.16
C SER A 325 -4.05 11.80 12.49
N VAL A 326 -3.57 10.55 12.51
CA VAL A 326 -3.66 9.67 13.67
C VAL A 326 -2.29 9.08 13.97
N ARG A 327 -1.89 9.16 15.24
CA ARG A 327 -0.70 8.46 15.76
C ARG A 327 -1.08 7.01 16.08
N LEU A 328 -0.44 6.08 15.41
CA LEU A 328 -0.73 4.65 15.49
C LEU A 328 0.10 3.95 16.57
N THR A 329 0.11 4.49 17.80
CA THR A 329 0.96 3.98 18.88
C THR A 329 0.60 2.55 19.27
N ALA A 330 -0.69 2.22 19.36
CA ALA A 330 -1.14 0.88 19.71
C ALA A 330 -0.85 -0.13 18.59
N GLN A 331 -1.11 0.25 17.33
CA GLN A 331 -0.85 -0.57 16.16
C GLN A 331 0.66 -0.78 15.97
N LEU A 332 1.48 0.24 16.20
CA LEU A 332 2.94 0.11 16.19
C LEU A 332 3.43 -0.88 17.24
N GLN A 333 2.85 -0.89 18.44
CA GLN A 333 3.18 -1.89 19.45
C GLN A 333 2.79 -3.30 18.98
N ARG A 334 1.58 -3.47 18.42
CA ARG A 334 1.14 -4.75 17.85
C ARG A 334 2.05 -5.26 16.73
N VAL A 335 2.52 -4.36 15.85
CA VAL A 335 3.51 -4.72 14.82
C VAL A 335 4.75 -5.34 15.47
N LYS A 336 5.27 -4.73 16.53
CA LYS A 336 6.45 -5.27 17.25
C LYS A 336 6.16 -6.63 17.89
N ASP A 337 4.98 -6.80 18.47
CA ASP A 337 4.57 -8.05 19.11
C ASP A 337 4.44 -9.19 18.07
N VAL A 338 3.88 -8.89 16.89
CA VAL A 338 3.80 -9.83 15.75
C VAL A 338 5.21 -10.20 15.27
N LEU A 339 6.10 -9.23 15.09
CA LEU A 339 7.49 -9.50 14.65
C LEU A 339 8.27 -10.34 15.67
N ALA A 340 8.07 -10.10 16.97
CA ALA A 340 8.64 -10.92 18.02
C ALA A 340 8.09 -12.36 17.98
N THR A 341 6.80 -12.50 17.68
CA THR A 341 6.16 -13.81 17.52
C THR A 341 6.74 -14.56 16.33
N TRP A 342 6.82 -13.95 15.14
CA TRP A 342 7.44 -14.56 13.96
C TRP A 342 8.86 -15.05 14.24
N LYS A 343 9.69 -14.22 14.89
CA LYS A 343 11.06 -14.60 15.27
C LYS A 343 11.09 -15.81 16.22
N LYS A 344 10.14 -15.92 17.14
CA LYS A 344 10.03 -17.06 18.06
C LYS A 344 9.65 -18.33 17.30
N VAL A 345 8.68 -18.24 16.39
CA VAL A 345 8.23 -19.37 15.57
C VAL A 345 9.33 -19.83 14.63
N ASP A 346 10.02 -18.91 13.94
CA ASP A 346 11.17 -19.23 13.08
C ASP A 346 12.24 -20.04 13.84
N LYS A 347 12.53 -19.65 15.10
CA LYS A 347 13.47 -20.37 15.96
C LYS A 347 12.97 -21.76 16.33
N GLN A 348 11.67 -21.92 16.61
CA GLN A 348 11.09 -23.24 16.93
C GLN A 348 11.11 -24.15 15.71
N VAL A 349 10.68 -23.66 14.55
CA VAL A 349 10.68 -24.41 13.28
C VAL A 349 12.10 -24.83 12.90
N SER A 350 13.08 -23.96 13.08
CA SER A 350 14.49 -24.27 12.81
C SER A 350 15.05 -25.42 13.66
N GLN A 351 14.45 -25.69 14.84
CA GLN A 351 14.84 -26.82 15.70
C GLN A 351 14.25 -28.16 15.26
N LEU A 352 13.23 -28.17 14.39
CA LEU A 352 12.57 -29.38 13.90
C LEU A 352 13.43 -30.17 12.89
N CYS A 353 14.49 -29.59 12.36
CA CYS A 353 15.47 -30.26 11.48
C CYS A 353 16.80 -30.45 12.25
N PRO A 354 16.89 -31.42 13.18
CA PRO A 354 18.11 -31.64 13.93
C PRO A 354 19.25 -32.05 13.00
N SER A 355 20.42 -31.43 13.17
CA SER A 355 21.64 -31.65 12.38
C SER A 355 22.20 -33.09 12.48
N SER A 356 21.60 -33.94 13.32
CA SER A 356 21.98 -35.34 13.54
C SER A 356 21.22 -36.30 12.62
N ALA A 357 21.22 -36.06 11.32
CA ALA A 357 21.06 -37.14 10.34
C ALA A 357 22.42 -37.83 10.19
N ALA A 358 22.84 -38.59 11.20
CA ALA A 358 24.08 -39.38 11.18
C ALA A 358 24.07 -40.52 10.14
N GLN A 359 23.11 -40.54 9.20
CA GLN A 359 22.98 -41.61 8.23
C GLN A 359 22.13 -41.24 7.00
N VAL A 360 22.34 -40.07 6.40
CA VAL A 360 21.87 -39.87 5.01
C VAL A 360 22.91 -39.10 4.23
N THR A 361 23.46 -39.71 3.19
CA THR A 361 24.37 -39.14 2.18
C THR A 361 23.69 -38.09 1.29
N SER A 362 22.81 -37.26 1.84
CA SER A 362 22.09 -36.20 1.12
C SER A 362 22.58 -34.84 1.63
N ALA A 363 22.81 -33.91 0.69
CA ALA A 363 23.55 -32.66 0.86
C ALA A 363 23.33 -31.99 2.23
N GLY A 364 24.42 -31.84 3.02
CA GLY A 364 24.46 -31.30 4.38
C GLY A 364 24.08 -29.81 4.54
N THR A 365 23.32 -29.25 3.59
CA THR A 365 22.82 -27.87 3.62
C THR A 365 21.29 -27.80 3.57
N ALA A 366 20.55 -28.90 3.72
CA ALA A 366 19.07 -28.87 3.72
C ALA A 366 18.46 -28.40 5.06
N CYS A 367 19.12 -28.66 6.19
CA CYS A 367 18.64 -28.30 7.55
C CYS A 367 19.24 -27.00 8.12
N THR A 368 19.69 -26.04 7.30
CA THR A 368 20.10 -24.73 7.84
C THR A 368 18.86 -23.91 8.19
N ALA A 369 18.86 -23.21 9.34
CA ALA A 369 17.73 -22.42 9.85
C ALA A 369 17.06 -21.56 8.76
N ASP A 370 17.87 -20.79 8.02
CA ASP A 370 17.41 -19.90 6.95
C ASP A 370 16.68 -20.61 5.79
N LYS A 371 16.90 -21.91 5.60
CA LYS A 371 16.28 -22.68 4.51
C LYS A 371 14.99 -23.36 4.91
N ILE A 372 14.77 -23.61 6.19
CA ILE A 372 13.57 -24.30 6.68
C ILE A 372 12.39 -23.32 6.75
N THR A 373 12.65 -22.07 7.13
CA THR A 373 11.62 -21.03 7.25
C THR A 373 11.42 -20.21 5.97
N ALA A 374 12.30 -20.37 4.97
CA ALA A 374 12.18 -19.67 3.70
C ALA A 374 10.89 -20.08 2.96
N GLY A 375 9.97 -19.13 2.79
CA GLY A 375 8.69 -19.36 2.11
C GLY A 375 7.67 -20.14 2.93
N LEU A 376 7.92 -20.38 4.23
CA LEU A 376 6.92 -20.88 5.14
C LEU A 376 5.92 -19.76 5.43
N VAL A 377 4.64 -19.96 5.09
CA VAL A 377 3.58 -18.93 5.18
C VAL A 377 2.74 -19.06 6.45
N GLY A 378 2.62 -20.26 6.99
CA GLY A 378 1.86 -20.55 8.19
C GLY A 378 2.32 -21.84 8.83
N PHE A 379 2.06 -21.98 10.13
CA PHE A 379 2.43 -23.15 10.91
C PHE A 379 1.37 -23.44 11.97
N LEU A 380 0.70 -24.59 11.87
CA LEU A 380 -0.23 -25.07 12.89
C LEU A 380 0.49 -26.07 13.81
N SER A 381 0.50 -25.78 15.12
CA SER A 381 1.16 -26.63 16.13
C SER A 381 0.31 -26.79 17.38
N GLY A 382 0.83 -26.53 18.58
CA GLY A 382 0.13 -26.75 19.85
C GLY A 382 -0.98 -25.74 20.17
N ASN A 383 -1.06 -24.61 19.46
CA ASN A 383 -1.97 -23.52 19.81
C ASN A 383 -3.41 -23.75 19.34
N PHE A 384 -4.12 -24.64 20.03
CA PHE A 384 -5.53 -24.95 19.79
C PHE A 384 -6.41 -24.49 20.95
N SER A 385 -7.45 -23.71 20.64
CA SER A 385 -8.43 -23.23 21.62
C SER A 385 -9.84 -23.28 21.02
N ASP A 386 -10.79 -23.86 21.75
CA ASP A 386 -12.19 -24.05 21.34
C ASP A 386 -12.30 -24.89 20.06
N ASP A 387 -12.69 -24.27 18.94
CA ASP A 387 -12.69 -24.86 17.60
C ASP A 387 -11.73 -24.12 16.65
N THR A 388 -10.78 -23.35 17.20
CA THR A 388 -9.78 -22.58 16.44
C THR A 388 -8.39 -23.18 16.64
N TRP A 389 -7.80 -23.66 15.55
CA TRP A 389 -6.39 -24.01 15.50
C TRP A 389 -5.62 -22.81 14.99
N ARG A 390 -4.90 -22.15 15.89
CA ARG A 390 -4.24 -20.88 15.59
C ARG A 390 -2.96 -21.11 14.80
N ASP A 391 -2.79 -20.33 13.75
CA ASP A 391 -1.51 -20.23 13.06
C ASP A 391 -0.50 -19.51 13.95
N GLU A 392 0.63 -20.14 14.19
CA GLU A 392 1.69 -19.63 15.03
C GLU A 392 2.29 -18.33 14.45
N TYR A 393 2.24 -18.15 13.12
CA TYR A 393 2.61 -16.88 12.46
C TYR A 393 1.49 -15.83 12.46
N LEU A 394 0.35 -16.11 13.09
CA LEU A 394 -0.78 -15.18 13.24
C LEU A 394 -1.44 -14.75 11.92
N GLY A 395 -1.20 -15.48 10.82
CA GLY A 395 -1.78 -15.17 9.52
C GLY A 395 -3.24 -15.62 9.42
N VAL A 396 -3.45 -16.90 9.13
CA VAL A 396 -4.79 -17.47 8.94
C VAL A 396 -4.97 -18.62 9.90
N ASN A 397 -6.02 -18.64 10.72
CA ASN A 397 -6.30 -19.78 11.60
C ASN A 397 -7.10 -20.84 10.85
N ALA A 398 -6.93 -22.11 11.23
CA ALA A 398 -7.83 -23.16 10.78
C ALA A 398 -9.03 -23.31 11.72
N THR A 399 -10.21 -23.58 11.15
CA THR A 399 -11.43 -23.89 11.90
C THR A 399 -11.59 -25.41 11.99
N VAL A 400 -11.70 -25.94 13.20
CA VAL A 400 -11.94 -27.37 13.41
C VAL A 400 -13.43 -27.66 13.37
N LYS A 401 -13.81 -28.63 12.54
CA LYS A 401 -15.17 -29.14 12.39
C LYS A 401 -15.28 -30.51 13.02
N ARG A 402 -16.25 -30.70 13.92
CA ARG A 402 -16.56 -32.00 14.52
C ARG A 402 -17.61 -32.70 13.66
N GLY A 403 -17.34 -33.93 13.22
CA GLY A 403 -18.30 -34.70 12.43
C GLY A 403 -19.50 -35.16 13.26
N THR A 404 -20.66 -35.24 12.61
CA THR A 404 -21.95 -35.67 13.19
C THR A 404 -22.09 -37.18 13.26
N LYS A 405 -21.10 -37.91 13.79
CA LYS A 405 -21.31 -39.35 14.07
C LYS A 405 -22.20 -39.48 15.30
N GLU A 406 -23.41 -40.00 15.11
CA GLU A 406 -24.33 -40.35 16.19
C GLU A 406 -23.62 -41.23 17.24
N GLY A 407 -23.69 -40.81 18.50
CA GLY A 407 -23.16 -41.56 19.64
C GLY A 407 -21.72 -41.24 20.08
N MET A 408 -21.00 -40.30 19.44
CA MET A 408 -19.72 -39.81 19.96
C MET A 408 -19.88 -38.52 20.79
N PRO A 409 -19.38 -38.47 22.04
CA PRO A 409 -19.27 -37.21 22.79
C PRO A 409 -18.40 -36.21 22.03
N ALA A 410 -18.77 -34.93 22.02
CA ALA A 410 -18.05 -33.87 21.32
C ALA A 410 -16.57 -33.76 21.79
N ASP A 411 -16.33 -34.12 23.05
CA ASP A 411 -15.05 -34.07 23.77
C ASP A 411 -14.13 -35.26 23.41
N ALA A 412 -14.64 -36.29 22.72
CA ALA A 412 -13.85 -37.43 22.23
C ALA A 412 -13.44 -37.28 20.75
N ALA A 413 -14.04 -36.32 20.03
CA ALA A 413 -13.80 -36.10 18.60
C ALA A 413 -12.50 -35.32 18.31
N VAL A 414 -12.06 -34.51 19.29
CA VAL A 414 -10.85 -33.70 19.23
C VAL A 414 -10.13 -33.85 20.56
N VAL A 415 -8.93 -34.46 20.54
CA VAL A 415 -8.06 -34.53 21.71
C VAL A 415 -6.86 -33.66 21.43
N THR A 416 -6.63 -32.65 22.26
CA THR A 416 -5.35 -31.94 22.26
C THR A 416 -4.28 -32.95 22.67
N GLY A 417 -3.46 -33.35 21.70
CA GLY A 417 -2.32 -34.23 21.95
C GLY A 417 -1.22 -33.47 22.69
N SER A 418 -0.06 -34.10 22.89
CA SER A 418 1.16 -33.44 23.35
C SER A 418 1.40 -32.10 22.63
N SER A 419 2.22 -31.24 23.23
CA SER A 419 2.55 -29.83 22.91
C SER A 419 2.60 -29.36 21.43
N ASP A 420 2.51 -30.24 20.46
CA ASP A 420 2.85 -30.05 19.05
C ASP A 420 1.69 -30.37 18.08
N GLY A 421 0.44 -30.59 18.55
CA GLY A 421 -0.69 -30.73 17.63
C GLY A 421 -2.02 -31.26 18.20
N VAL A 422 -2.95 -31.55 17.29
CA VAL A 422 -4.33 -31.96 17.61
C VAL A 422 -4.62 -33.35 17.00
N THR A 423 -5.28 -34.22 17.77
CA THR A 423 -5.74 -35.53 17.29
C THR A 423 -7.23 -35.49 16.93
N PHE A 424 -7.57 -35.85 15.69
CA PHE A 424 -8.95 -35.90 15.21
C PHE A 424 -9.51 -37.32 15.18
N ARG A 425 -10.77 -37.47 15.60
CA ARG A 425 -11.56 -38.70 15.46
C ARG A 425 -12.93 -38.37 14.88
N GLY A 426 -13.06 -38.51 13.56
CA GLY A 426 -14.28 -38.08 12.86
C GLY A 426 -14.45 -36.55 12.79
N ALA A 427 -13.39 -35.80 13.07
CA ALA A 427 -13.28 -34.35 12.91
C ALA A 427 -12.21 -34.02 11.85
N TRP A 428 -12.22 -32.79 11.35
CA TRP A 428 -11.18 -32.27 10.45
C TRP A 428 -10.94 -30.78 10.72
N ALA A 429 -9.85 -30.23 10.19
CA ALA A 429 -9.57 -28.80 10.19
C ALA A 429 -9.70 -28.26 8.77
N GLU A 430 -10.33 -27.10 8.64
CA GLU A 430 -10.41 -26.31 7.42
C GLU A 430 -9.49 -25.12 7.61
N TRP A 431 -8.38 -25.10 6.88
CA TRP A 431 -7.43 -24.00 6.87
C TRP A 431 -7.63 -23.14 5.64
#